data_AF-A0AAW8QQY6-F1
#
_entry.id   AF-A0AAW8QQY6-F1
#
_cell.length_a   1.000
_cell.length_b   1.000
_cell.length_c   1.000
_cell.angle_alpha   90.00
_cell.angle_beta   90.00
_cell.angle_gamma   90.00
#
_symmetry.space_group_name_H-M   'P 1'
#
loop_
_entity.id
_entity.type
_entity.pdbx_description
1 polymer ?
#
loop_
_entity_poly.entity_id
_entity_poly.type
_entity_poly.pdbx_seq_one_letter_code
_entity_poly.pdbx_strand_id
1 'polypeptide(L)'
;MSIPAGIKTPGVYTDVNINTLRTGLPANEQKVLFVTLDVLSGQLSPVDVYDTAGADAKFGANSQAGRMIKAAVKTYRLVNAQAVALAVEGVQTQAALHTESGDPVLTENGALIEP
;
A
#
# COMPACT_ATOMS: atom_id res chain seq x y z
N MET A 1 4.56 -33.32 26.73
CA MET A 1 4.13 -33.92 25.46
C MET A 1 4.14 -35.43 25.63
N SER A 2 3.00 -36.11 25.46
CA SER A 2 2.89 -37.56 25.66
C SER A 2 3.12 -38.28 24.34
N ILE A 3 4.09 -39.19 24.29
CA ILE A 3 4.37 -40.00 23.09
C ILE A 3 3.34 -41.13 23.02
N PRO A 4 2.65 -41.32 21.88
CA PRO A 4 1.65 -42.37 21.70
C PRO A 4 2.22 -43.76 22.01
N ALA A 5 1.49 -44.54 22.82
CA ALA A 5 1.90 -45.90 23.17
C ALA A 5 1.71 -46.82 21.95
N GLY A 6 2.81 -47.29 21.34
CA GLY A 6 2.73 -48.27 20.25
C GLY A 6 3.99 -48.44 19.38
N ILE A 7 5.01 -47.58 19.53
CA ILE A 7 6.20 -47.55 18.66
C ILE A 7 7.49 -47.67 19.48
N LYS A 8 7.54 -48.62 20.42
CA LYS A 8 8.72 -48.88 21.26
C LYS A 8 9.47 -50.12 20.75
N THR A 9 10.23 -49.97 19.67
CA THR A 9 11.39 -50.84 19.43
C THR A 9 12.63 -50.17 20.04
N PRO A 10 13.60 -50.92 20.59
CA PRO A 10 14.83 -50.32 21.10
C PRO A 10 15.60 -49.62 19.96
N GLY A 11 15.76 -48.30 20.02
CA GLY A 11 16.46 -47.50 19.01
C GLY A 11 16.51 -46.01 19.35
N VAL A 12 17.40 -45.26 18.70
CA VAL A 12 17.45 -43.79 18.78
C VAL A 12 16.43 -43.23 17.80
N TYR A 13 15.35 -42.63 18.31
CA TYR A 13 14.36 -41.94 17.51
C TYR A 13 14.77 -40.47 17.33
N THR A 14 15.05 -40.06 16.10
CA THR A 14 15.24 -38.64 15.77
C THR A 14 13.94 -38.11 15.14
N ASP A 15 13.14 -37.41 15.94
CA ASP A 15 12.03 -36.63 15.41
C ASP A 15 12.56 -35.30 14.87
N VAL A 16 12.32 -35.04 13.58
CA VAL A 16 12.54 -33.71 13.00
C VAL A 16 11.24 -32.93 13.08
N ASN A 17 11.24 -31.81 13.80
CA ASN A 17 10.07 -30.93 13.89
C ASN A 17 9.85 -30.20 12.57
N ILE A 18 8.99 -30.76 11.71
CA ILE A 18 8.59 -30.17 10.41
C ILE A 18 7.68 -28.94 10.52
N ASN A 19 7.22 -28.59 11.72
CA ASN A 19 6.42 -27.39 11.98
C ASN A 19 7.28 -26.17 12.35
N THR A 20 8.59 -26.34 12.52
CA THR A 20 9.50 -25.21 12.77
C THR A 20 9.65 -24.42 11.49
N LEU A 21 9.45 -23.09 11.56
CA LEU A 21 9.79 -22.17 10.47
C LEU A 21 11.16 -22.53 9.90
N ARG A 22 11.25 -22.65 8.58
CA ARG A 22 12.54 -22.77 7.87
C ARG A 22 13.32 -21.47 8.10
N THR A 23 14.14 -21.45 9.14
CA THR A 23 15.09 -20.36 9.38
C THR A 23 16.15 -20.42 8.29
N GLY A 24 16.36 -19.29 7.59
CA GLY A 24 17.35 -19.17 6.51
C GLY A 24 16.79 -18.85 5.12
N LEU A 25 15.48 -18.80 4.92
CA LEU A 25 14.93 -18.18 3.72
C LEU A 25 14.96 -16.64 3.89
N PRO A 26 15.46 -15.87 2.90
CA PRO A 26 15.39 -14.41 2.95
C PRO A 26 13.97 -13.93 3.24
N ALA A 27 13.83 -12.85 4.02
CA ALA A 27 12.53 -12.23 4.23
C ALA A 27 11.93 -11.85 2.88
N ASN A 28 10.69 -12.29 2.63
CA ASN A 28 9.94 -11.89 1.44
C ASN A 28 9.33 -10.50 1.70
N GLU A 29 10.12 -9.46 1.49
CA GLU A 29 9.69 -8.07 1.64
C GLU A 29 8.77 -7.69 0.48
N GLN A 30 7.47 -7.94 0.64
CA GLN A 30 6.46 -7.53 -0.33
C GLN A 30 6.01 -6.10 -0.06
N LYS A 31 6.03 -5.27 -1.10
CA LYS A 31 5.45 -3.93 -1.09
C LYS A 31 4.19 -3.89 -1.95
N VAL A 32 3.16 -3.22 -1.45
CA VAL A 32 1.92 -2.96 -2.18
C VAL A 32 2.03 -1.58 -2.82
N LEU A 33 1.77 -1.47 -4.12
CA LEU A 33 1.74 -0.19 -4.82
C LEU A 33 0.28 0.28 -4.98
N PHE A 34 -0.01 1.46 -4.48
CA PHE A 34 -1.24 2.20 -4.74
C PHE A 34 -1.03 3.12 -5.94
N VAL A 35 -1.89 2.98 -6.94
CA VAL A 35 -1.94 3.90 -8.08
C VAL A 35 -3.13 4.81 -7.88
N THR A 36 -2.86 6.12 -7.77
CA THR A 36 -3.88 7.12 -7.43
C THR A 36 -4.04 8.16 -8.53
N LEU A 37 -5.17 8.86 -8.53
CA LEU A 37 -5.44 9.99 -9.42
C LEU A 37 -5.11 11.34 -8.75
N ASP A 38 -4.26 11.31 -7.71
CA ASP A 38 -3.85 12.50 -6.96
C ASP A 38 -2.77 13.28 -7.76
N VAL A 39 -3.01 13.63 -9.02
CA VAL A 39 -1.97 14.14 -9.94
C VAL A 39 -1.39 15.50 -9.54
N LEU A 40 -2.13 16.30 -8.78
CA LEU A 40 -1.63 17.57 -8.22
C LEU A 40 -0.53 17.39 -7.17
N SER A 41 -0.38 16.18 -6.62
CA SER A 41 0.71 15.87 -5.69
C SER A 41 2.10 16.02 -6.32
N GLY A 42 2.22 15.93 -7.65
CA GLY A 42 3.50 15.83 -8.34
C GLY A 42 4.25 14.51 -8.08
N GLN A 43 3.66 13.57 -7.33
CA GLN A 43 4.30 12.31 -6.95
C GLN A 43 4.16 11.26 -8.06
N LEU A 44 4.89 11.49 -9.16
CA LEU A 44 4.89 10.62 -10.34
C LEU A 44 5.84 9.42 -10.23
N SER A 45 6.55 9.31 -9.11
CA SER A 45 7.39 8.16 -8.75
C SER A 45 6.86 7.52 -7.46
N PRO A 46 6.96 6.19 -7.29
CA PRO A 46 6.50 5.54 -6.08
C PRO A 46 7.18 6.09 -4.81
N VAL A 47 6.37 6.53 -3.85
CA VAL A 47 6.83 7.01 -2.54
C VAL A 47 6.23 6.14 -1.43
N ASP A 48 7.03 5.85 -0.41
CA ASP A 48 6.54 5.08 0.75
C ASP A 48 5.47 5.87 1.52
N VAL A 49 4.40 5.18 1.91
CA VAL A 49 3.26 5.75 2.66
C VAL A 49 2.91 4.82 3.82
N TYR A 50 2.91 5.36 5.04
CA TYR A 50 2.76 4.57 6.27
C TYR A 50 1.46 4.86 7.02
N ASP A 51 0.92 6.08 6.90
CA ASP A 51 -0.26 6.53 7.59
C ASP A 51 -1.02 7.57 6.76
N THR A 52 -2.25 7.87 7.18
CA THR A 52 -3.11 8.84 6.48
C THR A 52 -2.52 10.24 6.50
N ALA A 53 -1.93 10.67 7.62
CA ALA A 53 -1.38 12.02 7.75
C ALA A 53 -0.16 12.25 6.83
N GLY A 54 0.75 11.28 6.76
CA GLY A 54 1.91 11.33 5.86
C GLY A 54 1.53 11.15 4.40
N ALA A 55 0.45 10.41 4.11
CA ALA A 55 -0.13 10.34 2.77
C ALA A 55 -0.70 11.69 2.34
N ASP A 56 -1.52 12.31 3.19
CA ASP A 56 -2.17 13.58 2.86
C ASP A 56 -1.16 14.73 2.71
N ALA A 57 -0.06 14.70 3.47
CA ALA A 57 1.04 15.65 3.28
C ALA A 57 1.75 15.50 1.92
N LYS A 58 1.78 14.30 1.35
CA LYS A 58 2.44 14.02 0.06
C LYS A 58 1.50 14.14 -1.14
N PHE A 59 0.23 13.78 -0.96
CA PHE A 59 -0.75 13.62 -2.02
C PHE A 59 -1.91 14.63 -1.99
N GLY A 60 -1.98 15.48 -0.97
CA GLY A 60 -3.08 16.44 -0.77
C GLY A 60 -4.03 16.02 0.35
N ALA A 61 -4.74 16.99 0.92
CA ALA A 61 -5.66 16.73 2.02
C ALA A 61 -6.79 15.77 1.58
N ASN A 62 -7.08 14.74 2.38
CA ASN A 62 -8.06 13.70 2.05
C ASN A 62 -7.78 13.02 0.68
N SER A 63 -6.52 12.79 0.36
CA SER A 63 -6.08 12.14 -0.89
C SER A 63 -6.61 10.71 -1.04
N GLN A 64 -6.61 10.18 -2.27
CA GLN A 64 -6.85 8.75 -2.49
C GLN A 64 -5.81 7.91 -1.77
N ALA A 65 -4.54 8.32 -1.85
CA ALA A 65 -3.44 7.65 -1.15
C ALA A 65 -3.72 7.54 0.36
N GLY A 66 -4.20 8.63 0.97
CA GLY A 66 -4.59 8.71 2.38
C GLY A 66 -5.74 7.77 2.75
N ARG A 67 -6.76 7.66 1.90
CA ARG A 67 -7.86 6.71 2.10
C ARG A 67 -7.43 5.25 1.92
N MET A 68 -6.60 4.99 0.91
CA MET A 68 -6.10 3.64 0.62
C MET A 68 -5.22 3.13 1.76
N ILE A 69 -4.28 3.94 2.26
CA ILE A 69 -3.43 3.53 3.40
C ILE A 69 -4.27 3.37 4.68
N LYS A 70 -5.28 4.21 4.90
CA LYS A 70 -6.18 4.08 6.06
C LYS A 70 -6.89 2.72 6.06
N ALA A 71 -7.40 2.31 4.90
CA ALA A 71 -8.06 1.01 4.73
C ALA A 71 -7.07 -0.16 4.83
N ALA A 72 -5.88 -0.01 4.23
CA ALA A 72 -4.84 -1.04 4.26
C ALA A 72 -4.33 -1.28 5.69
N VAL A 73 -3.99 -0.22 6.44
CA VAL A 73 -3.53 -0.31 7.83
C VAL A 73 -4.61 -0.87 8.75
N LYS A 74 -5.89 -0.54 8.51
CA LYS A 74 -7.02 -1.11 9.24
C LYS A 74 -7.14 -2.63 9.04
N THR A 75 -6.78 -3.12 7.86
CA THR A 75 -6.87 -4.54 7.51
C THR A 75 -5.62 -5.31 7.94
N TYR A 76 -4.44 -4.75 7.71
CA TYR A 76 -3.15 -5.31 8.06
C TYR A 76 -2.18 -4.19 8.48
N ARG A 77 -1.90 -4.11 9.78
CA ARG A 77 -1.12 -3.00 10.35
C ARG A 77 0.37 -3.00 9.97
N LEU A 78 0.89 -4.12 9.49
CA LEU A 78 2.29 -4.24 9.03
C LEU A 78 2.40 -4.11 7.51
N VAL A 79 1.38 -3.55 6.84
CA VAL A 79 1.43 -3.35 5.39
C VAL A 79 2.59 -2.43 5.03
N ASN A 80 3.42 -2.86 4.07
CA ASN A 80 4.45 -2.02 3.47
C ASN A 80 3.89 -1.49 2.15
N ALA A 81 3.51 -0.23 2.13
CA ALA A 81 2.81 0.37 1.00
C ALA A 81 3.60 1.54 0.39
N GLN A 82 3.50 1.63 -0.93
CA GLN A 82 3.94 2.76 -1.74
C GLN A 82 2.73 3.34 -2.45
N ALA A 83 2.78 4.63 -2.77
CA ALA A 83 1.79 5.29 -3.60
C ALA A 83 2.47 6.05 -4.73
N VAL A 84 1.79 6.12 -5.88
CA VAL A 84 2.19 6.90 -7.05
C VAL A 84 0.96 7.54 -7.68
N ALA A 85 1.09 8.79 -8.08
CA ALA A 85 0.08 9.48 -8.86
C ALA A 85 0.22 9.12 -10.34
N LEU A 86 -0.91 8.81 -10.98
CA LEU A 86 -0.97 8.39 -12.37
C LEU A 86 -0.80 9.59 -13.31
N ALA A 87 0.37 9.72 -13.92
CA ALA A 87 0.61 10.68 -15.01
C ALA A 87 0.05 10.16 -16.34
N VAL A 88 -1.26 10.32 -16.56
CA VAL A 88 -1.87 10.05 -17.87
C VAL A 88 -2.58 11.32 -18.36
N GLU A 89 -2.40 11.62 -19.64
CA GLU A 89 -3.06 12.72 -20.33
C GLU A 89 -4.59 12.61 -20.19
N GLY A 90 -5.24 13.65 -19.68
CA GLY A 90 -6.69 13.68 -19.47
C GLY A 90 -7.19 13.01 -18.17
N VAL A 91 -6.30 12.53 -17.29
CA VAL A 91 -6.70 12.07 -15.95
C VAL A 91 -7.16 13.26 -15.10
N GLN A 92 -8.44 13.24 -14.77
CA GLN A 92 -9.07 14.19 -13.87
C GLN A 92 -8.71 13.82 -12.42
N THR A 93 -8.25 14.78 -11.63
CA THR A 93 -8.18 14.56 -10.17
C THR A 93 -9.59 14.45 -9.60
N GLN A 94 -9.73 13.82 -8.44
CA GLN A 94 -11.05 13.55 -7.89
C GLN A 94 -11.79 14.82 -7.41
N ALA A 95 -11.07 15.93 -7.20
CA ALA A 95 -11.63 17.18 -6.70
C ALA A 95 -11.34 18.37 -7.62
N ALA A 96 -11.01 18.14 -8.89
CA ALA A 96 -10.83 19.22 -9.84
C ALA A 96 -12.12 20.08 -9.89
N LEU A 97 -11.97 21.39 -9.80
CA LEU A 97 -13.07 22.31 -10.06
C LEU A 97 -13.40 22.24 -11.54
N HIS A 98 -14.67 22.05 -11.87
CA HIS A 98 -15.15 22.03 -13.26
C HIS A 98 -16.03 23.24 -13.54
N THR A 99 -16.03 23.69 -14.79
CA THR A 99 -17.03 24.63 -15.29
C THR A 99 -18.39 23.94 -15.39
N GLU A 100 -19.46 24.72 -15.55
CA GLU A 100 -20.80 24.19 -15.84
C GLU A 100 -20.89 23.34 -17.11
N SER A 101 -19.92 23.48 -18.02
CA SER A 101 -19.81 22.68 -19.24
C SER A 101 -19.05 21.36 -19.02
N GLY A 102 -18.51 21.13 -17.82
CA GLY A 102 -17.73 19.94 -17.46
C GLY A 102 -16.23 20.05 -17.71
N ASP A 103 -15.78 21.15 -18.31
CA ASP A 103 -14.34 21.38 -18.55
C ASP A 103 -13.61 21.68 -17.23
N PRO A 104 -12.38 21.17 -17.04
CA PRO A 104 -11.61 21.47 -15.84
C PRO A 104 -11.22 22.97 -15.80
N VAL A 105 -11.35 23.58 -14.62
CA VAL A 105 -10.81 24.91 -14.35
C VAL A 105 -9.30 24.77 -14.12
N LEU A 106 -8.53 25.46 -14.96
CA LEU A 106 -7.07 25.43 -14.94
C LEU A 106 -6.50 26.75 -14.43
N THR A 107 -5.34 26.69 -13.78
CA THR A 107 -4.48 27.84 -13.54
C THR A 107 -3.90 28.40 -14.84
N GLU A 108 -3.30 29.58 -14.81
CA GLU A 108 -2.62 30.18 -15.98
C GLU A 108 -1.51 29.28 -16.57
N ASN A 109 -0.96 28.38 -15.76
CA ASN A 109 0.07 27.43 -16.16
C ASN A 109 -0.50 26.07 -16.60
N GLY A 110 -1.83 25.93 -16.69
CA GLY A 110 -2.50 24.70 -17.11
C GLY A 110 -2.64 23.63 -16.02
N ALA A 111 -2.26 23.91 -14.77
CA ALA A 111 -2.47 22.99 -13.66
C ALA A 111 -3.93 22.99 -13.19
N LEU A 112 -4.46 21.81 -12.83
CA LEU A 112 -5.81 21.66 -12.26
C LEU A 112 -5.92 22.39 -10.90
N ILE A 113 -7.13 22.84 -10.57
CA ILE A 113 -7.42 23.48 -9.28
C ILE A 113 -8.28 22.54 -8.45
N GLU A 114 -7.87 22.27 -7.22
CA GLU A 114 -8.67 21.57 -6.19
C GLU A 114 -9.16 22.59 -5.13
N PRO A 115 -10.33 22.35 -4.50
CA PRO A 115 -10.88 23.18 -3.43
C PRO A 115 -10.04 23.18 -2.15
#